data_AF-A0A3A5AR30-F1
#
_entry.id   AF-A0A3A5AR30-F1
#
_cell.length_a   1.000
_cell.length_b   1.000
_cell.length_c   1.000
_cell.angle_alpha   90.00
_cell.angle_beta   90.00
_cell.angle_gamma   90.00
#
_symmetry.space_group_name_H-M   'P 1'
#
loop_
_entity.id
_entity.type
_entity.pdbx_description
1 polymer ?
#
loop_
_entity_poly.entity_id
_entity_poly.type
_entity_poly.pdbx_seq_one_letter_code
_entity_poly.pdbx_strand_id
1 'polypeptide(L)'
;LFRSSLPQPGLAEVRFFSLNGSDPAQLVLKQGEMPLPPYIRRAPETSDQERYQTVYASRPGAIACPTAGLHFTDAVMADLTRREVETVAVTLHVGPGTFMPVREEDYTRHHLEPEYFELSATAADKLNAARSQGKRLAAVGTTSVRVLEYCAGPGGFAARSGWCGLYIHPGYRFKAVDRLLTNFHLPKSTLLLLVSAFAGRDLIMKAYEEAVKEKYRFYSYGDCMLIL
;
A
#
# COMPACT_ATOMS: atom_id res chain seq x y z
N LEU A 1 -22.47 25.98 4.43
CA LEU A 1 -22.76 25.61 5.83
C LEU A 1 -21.74 24.57 6.27
N PHE A 2 -20.69 25.01 6.95
CA PHE A 2 -19.70 24.11 7.56
C PHE A 2 -20.34 23.46 8.79
N ARG A 3 -20.41 22.13 8.82
CA ARG A 3 -20.65 21.35 10.05
C ARG A 3 -19.42 20.47 10.24
N SER A 4 -18.63 20.77 11.27
CA SER A 4 -17.50 19.95 11.68
C SER A 4 -17.96 18.97 12.76
N SER A 5 -18.28 17.75 12.38
CA SER A 5 -18.18 16.60 13.28
C SER A 5 -17.05 15.75 12.73
N LEU A 6 -15.86 15.89 13.31
CA LEU A 6 -14.67 15.17 12.85
C LEU A 6 -14.63 13.78 13.48
N PRO A 7 -14.28 12.73 12.71
CA PRO A 7 -14.08 11.40 13.27
C PRO A 7 -12.74 11.26 14.03
N GLN A 8 -11.69 12.04 13.71
CA GLN A 8 -10.36 12.01 14.34
C GLN A 8 -9.60 13.35 14.20
N PRO A 9 -8.56 13.62 15.04
CA PRO A 9 -7.71 14.82 14.92
C PRO A 9 -6.98 14.89 13.57
N GLY A 10 -6.93 16.08 12.96
CA GLY A 10 -6.15 16.33 11.73
C GLY A 10 -6.87 16.03 10.40
N LEU A 11 -8.06 15.44 10.44
CA LEU A 11 -8.92 15.26 9.25
C LEU A 11 -10.05 16.28 9.25
N ALA A 12 -10.54 16.66 8.07
CA ALA A 12 -11.72 17.49 7.89
C ALA A 12 -12.66 16.89 6.84
N GLU A 13 -13.96 16.76 7.17
CA GLU A 13 -14.97 16.52 6.15
C GLU A 13 -15.24 17.84 5.42
N VAL A 14 -14.92 17.88 4.14
CA VAL A 14 -15.14 19.04 3.28
C VAL A 14 -16.19 18.67 2.25
N ARG A 15 -17.28 19.44 2.19
CA ARG A 15 -18.31 19.29 1.16
C ARG A 15 -18.16 20.41 0.15
N PHE A 16 -17.86 20.03 -1.09
CA PHE A 16 -17.79 20.95 -2.21
C PHE A 16 -19.16 21.11 -2.86
N PHE A 17 -19.47 22.32 -3.29
CA PHE A 17 -20.68 22.65 -4.05
C PHE A 17 -20.29 23.51 -5.25
N SER A 18 -20.96 23.32 -6.38
CA SER A 18 -20.74 24.12 -7.58
C SER A 18 -21.94 25.03 -7.82
N LEU A 19 -21.67 26.34 -7.99
CA LEU A 19 -22.72 27.33 -8.23
C LEU A 19 -23.31 27.26 -9.64
N ASN A 20 -22.58 26.68 -10.60
CA ASN A 20 -22.97 26.59 -12.01
C ASN A 20 -23.38 25.18 -12.43
N GLY A 21 -23.55 24.25 -11.49
CA GLY A 21 -23.93 22.86 -11.76
C GLY A 21 -22.79 21.95 -12.25
N SER A 22 -21.55 22.45 -12.40
CA SER A 22 -20.39 21.61 -12.74
C SER A 22 -20.11 20.60 -11.63
N ASP A 23 -19.58 19.41 -11.98
CA ASP A 23 -19.16 18.42 -10.98
C ASP A 23 -18.00 18.96 -10.11
N PRO A 24 -18.21 19.15 -8.79
CA PRO A 24 -17.15 19.62 -7.90
C PRO A 24 -15.91 18.73 -7.88
N ALA A 25 -16.05 17.41 -8.10
CA ALA A 25 -14.91 16.50 -8.12
C ALA A 25 -13.98 16.80 -9.31
N GLN A 26 -14.55 17.04 -10.50
CA GLN A 26 -13.78 17.44 -11.67
C GLN A 26 -13.10 18.79 -11.49
N LEU A 27 -13.75 19.74 -10.81
CA LEU A 27 -13.16 21.04 -10.51
C LEU A 27 -11.95 20.91 -9.57
N VAL A 28 -12.05 20.06 -8.53
CA VAL A 28 -10.94 19.78 -7.61
C VAL A 28 -9.78 19.12 -8.37
N LEU A 29 -10.05 18.14 -9.22
CA LEU A 29 -8.99 17.48 -10.02
C LEU A 29 -8.33 18.44 -11.02
N LYS A 30 -9.10 19.37 -11.61
CA LYS A 30 -8.59 20.37 -12.56
C LYS A 30 -7.72 21.44 -11.89
N GLN A 31 -8.03 21.79 -10.65
CA GLN A 31 -7.33 22.84 -9.88
C GLN A 31 -6.26 22.29 -8.93
N GLY A 32 -6.26 20.98 -8.69
CA GLY A 32 -5.31 20.30 -7.80
C GLY A 32 -4.01 19.91 -8.50
N GLU A 33 -2.96 19.72 -7.71
CA GLU A 33 -1.67 19.22 -8.16
C GLU A 33 -1.42 17.81 -7.61
N MET A 34 -0.68 16.98 -8.36
CA MET A 34 -0.32 15.63 -7.91
C MET A 34 0.61 15.72 -6.68
N PRO A 35 0.23 15.14 -5.53
CA PRO A 35 1.11 15.10 -4.36
C PRO A 35 2.27 14.14 -4.63
N LEU A 36 3.47 14.70 -4.85
CA LEU A 36 4.69 13.89 -4.96
C LEU A 36 5.21 13.50 -3.56
N PRO A 37 5.81 12.31 -3.41
CA PRO A 37 6.50 11.94 -2.17
C PRO A 37 7.51 12.99 -1.71
N PRO A 38 7.68 13.20 -0.38
CA PRO A 38 8.44 14.33 0.17
C PRO A 38 9.94 14.32 -0.18
N TYR A 39 10.49 13.20 -0.63
CA TYR A 39 11.87 13.09 -1.09
C TYR A 39 12.07 13.53 -2.55
N ILE A 40 10.99 13.73 -3.33
CA ILE A 40 11.05 14.27 -4.70
C ILE A 40 10.98 15.78 -4.62
N ARG A 41 12.15 16.44 -4.76
CA ARG A 41 12.30 17.89 -4.61
C ARG A 41 12.16 18.62 -5.96
N ARG A 42 11.02 18.46 -6.62
CA ARG A 42 10.64 19.20 -7.84
C ARG A 42 9.13 19.43 -7.91
N ALA A 43 8.70 20.34 -8.78
CA ALA A 43 7.28 20.51 -9.08
C ALA A 43 6.72 19.27 -9.80
N PRO A 44 5.44 18.93 -9.59
CA PRO A 44 4.75 17.89 -10.36
C PRO A 44 4.72 18.22 -11.86
N GLU A 45 4.96 17.22 -12.68
CA GLU A 45 4.84 17.28 -14.14
C GLU A 45 3.59 16.53 -14.59
N THR A 46 3.05 16.86 -15.77
CA THR A 46 1.85 16.17 -16.29
C THR A 46 2.03 14.66 -16.38
N SER A 47 3.25 14.20 -16.73
CA SER A 47 3.58 12.78 -16.79
C SER A 47 3.57 12.06 -15.44
N ASP A 48 3.63 12.77 -14.30
CA ASP A 48 3.54 12.12 -12.98
C ASP A 48 2.14 11.56 -12.74
N GLN A 49 1.09 12.16 -13.31
CA GLN A 49 -0.27 11.64 -13.21
C GLN A 49 -0.41 10.24 -13.84
N GLU A 50 0.29 10.02 -14.95
CA GLU A 50 0.29 8.75 -15.67
C GLU A 50 1.27 7.75 -15.07
N ARG A 51 2.47 8.21 -14.68
CA ARG A 51 3.56 7.33 -14.22
C ARG A 51 3.47 6.94 -12.75
N TYR A 52 2.79 7.73 -11.93
CA TYR A 52 2.63 7.45 -10.50
C TYR A 52 1.37 6.62 -10.22
N GLN A 53 1.15 5.60 -11.05
CA GLN A 53 0.02 4.70 -10.96
C GLN A 53 0.40 3.31 -11.49
N THR A 54 -0.15 2.25 -10.89
CA THR A 54 0.09 0.89 -11.36
C THR A 54 -0.73 0.60 -12.62
N VAL A 55 -0.25 -0.31 -13.48
CA VAL A 55 -0.97 -0.72 -14.71
C VAL A 55 -2.35 -1.34 -14.45
N TYR A 56 -2.59 -1.79 -13.22
CA TYR A 56 -3.84 -2.41 -12.77
C TYR A 56 -4.69 -1.49 -11.89
N ALA A 57 -4.36 -0.20 -11.80
CA ALA A 57 -5.16 0.74 -11.03
C ALA A 57 -6.51 1.01 -11.69
N SER A 58 -7.57 1.00 -10.89
CA SER A 58 -8.95 1.11 -11.39
C SER A 58 -9.81 2.13 -10.64
N ARG A 59 -9.37 2.61 -9.47
CA ARG A 59 -10.12 3.57 -8.65
C ARG A 59 -9.26 4.77 -8.24
N PRO A 60 -9.70 6.02 -8.48
CA PRO A 60 -9.03 7.19 -7.94
C PRO A 60 -9.24 7.26 -6.41
N GLY A 61 -8.28 7.87 -5.69
CA GLY A 61 -8.42 8.15 -4.25
C GLY A 61 -7.15 8.01 -3.41
N ALA A 62 -6.13 7.31 -3.91
CA ALA A 62 -4.84 7.26 -3.23
C ALA A 62 -4.02 8.53 -3.49
N ILE A 63 -3.42 9.07 -2.42
CA ILE A 63 -2.43 10.17 -2.49
C ILE A 63 -1.07 9.59 -2.87
N ALA A 64 -0.73 8.42 -2.31
CA ALA A 64 0.51 7.72 -2.59
C ALA A 64 0.27 6.46 -3.45
N CYS A 65 1.06 6.30 -4.51
CA CYS A 65 1.03 5.08 -5.31
C CYS A 65 1.62 3.90 -4.50
N PRO A 66 1.02 2.70 -4.52
CA PRO A 66 1.63 1.49 -3.97
C PRO A 66 2.82 1.05 -4.86
N THR A 67 3.99 1.65 -4.64
CA THR A 67 5.06 1.66 -5.64
C THR A 67 5.70 0.31 -5.94
N ALA A 68 5.52 -0.70 -5.08
CA ALA A 68 5.91 -2.07 -5.39
C ALA A 68 5.16 -2.61 -6.63
N GLY A 69 3.96 -2.10 -6.89
CA GLY A 69 3.17 -2.42 -8.08
C GLY A 69 3.70 -1.79 -9.37
N LEU A 70 4.56 -0.77 -9.30
CA LEU A 70 5.14 -0.13 -10.49
C LEU A 70 6.11 -1.03 -11.23
N HIS A 71 6.56 -2.13 -10.61
CA HIS A 71 7.39 -3.15 -11.25
C HIS A 71 6.59 -4.08 -12.18
N PHE A 72 5.26 -4.01 -12.15
CA PHE A 72 4.40 -4.79 -13.02
C PHE A 72 4.07 -4.00 -14.29
N THR A 73 4.48 -4.54 -15.42
CA THR A 73 4.08 -4.06 -16.75
C THR A 73 2.97 -4.94 -17.30
N ASP A 74 2.29 -4.49 -18.35
CA ASP A 74 1.31 -5.34 -19.06
C ASP A 74 1.91 -6.67 -19.52
N ALA A 75 3.18 -6.67 -19.93
CA ALA A 75 3.90 -7.87 -20.31
C ALA A 75 4.10 -8.83 -19.12
N VAL A 76 4.44 -8.32 -17.93
CA VAL A 76 4.56 -9.12 -16.71
C VAL A 76 3.20 -9.67 -16.30
N MET A 77 2.15 -8.84 -16.32
CA MET A 77 0.79 -9.27 -16.00
C MET A 77 0.30 -10.37 -16.95
N ALA A 78 0.56 -10.24 -18.25
CA ALA A 78 0.24 -11.26 -19.25
C ALA A 78 1.04 -12.56 -19.04
N ASP A 79 2.31 -12.49 -18.63
CA ASP A 79 3.11 -13.68 -18.31
C ASP A 79 2.57 -14.40 -17.06
N LEU A 80 2.16 -13.67 -16.03
CA LEU A 80 1.51 -14.23 -14.85
C LEU A 80 0.21 -14.95 -15.20
N THR A 81 -0.64 -14.33 -16.02
CA THR A 81 -1.87 -14.97 -16.50
C THR A 81 -1.59 -16.24 -17.30
N ARG A 82 -0.60 -16.23 -18.21
CA ARG A 82 -0.19 -17.43 -18.97
C ARG A 82 0.33 -18.56 -18.10
N ARG A 83 0.91 -18.23 -16.95
CA ARG A 83 1.37 -19.19 -15.92
C ARG A 83 0.28 -19.56 -14.92
N GLU A 84 -0.97 -19.19 -15.18
CA GLU A 84 -2.12 -19.47 -14.34
C GLU A 84 -1.99 -18.89 -12.91
N VAL A 85 -1.21 -17.82 -12.77
CA VAL A 85 -1.14 -17.05 -11.52
C VAL A 85 -2.36 -16.15 -11.45
N GLU A 86 -3.22 -16.43 -10.49
CA GLU A 86 -4.41 -15.63 -10.25
C GLU A 86 -4.08 -14.30 -9.58
N THR A 87 -4.61 -13.21 -10.12
CA THR A 87 -4.48 -11.85 -9.57
C THR A 87 -5.76 -11.45 -8.84
N VAL A 88 -5.62 -11.02 -7.58
CA VAL A 88 -6.72 -10.51 -6.76
C VAL A 88 -6.46 -9.04 -6.44
N ALA A 89 -7.41 -8.17 -6.79
CA ALA A 89 -7.31 -6.74 -6.52
C ALA A 89 -7.86 -6.39 -5.13
N VAL A 90 -7.15 -5.51 -4.43
CA VAL A 90 -7.58 -4.84 -3.21
C VAL A 90 -7.50 -3.34 -3.45
N THR A 91 -8.53 -2.59 -3.07
CA THR A 91 -8.50 -1.12 -3.20
C THR A 91 -7.89 -0.52 -1.95
N LEU A 92 -6.97 0.42 -2.12
CA LEU A 92 -6.28 1.13 -1.06
C LEU A 92 -6.29 2.64 -1.38
N HIS A 93 -6.63 3.48 -0.40
CA HIS A 93 -6.42 4.92 -0.48
C HIS A 93 -5.31 5.28 0.50
N VAL A 94 -4.09 5.20 -0.01
CA VAL A 94 -2.86 5.38 0.75
C VAL A 94 -2.65 6.88 0.98
N GLY A 95 -2.50 7.27 2.25
CA GLY A 95 -2.30 8.65 2.68
C GLY A 95 -0.82 9.05 2.75
N PRO A 96 -0.52 10.30 3.14
CA PRO A 96 0.86 10.75 3.32
C PRO A 96 1.56 10.08 4.52
N GLY A 97 0.80 9.61 5.51
CA GLY A 97 1.30 8.94 6.72
C GLY A 97 2.18 7.72 6.45
N THR A 98 2.02 7.05 5.30
CA THR A 98 2.83 5.88 4.91
C THR A 98 4.33 6.18 4.83
N PHE A 99 4.70 7.42 4.52
CA PHE A 99 6.10 7.84 4.39
C PHE A 99 6.66 8.48 5.66
N MET A 100 5.85 8.62 6.72
CA MET A 100 6.28 9.29 7.93
C MET A 100 7.28 8.41 8.70
N PRO A 101 8.41 8.98 9.15
CA PRO A 101 9.40 8.22 9.93
C PRO A 101 8.83 7.86 11.30
N VAL A 102 9.29 6.74 11.86
CA VAL A 102 9.02 6.41 13.26
C VAL A 102 9.83 7.38 14.13
N ARG A 103 9.13 8.23 14.89
CA ARG A 103 9.73 9.25 15.76
C ARG A 103 9.86 8.82 17.23
N GLU A 104 9.18 7.75 17.61
CA GLU A 104 9.22 7.20 18.97
C GLU A 104 10.56 6.47 19.21
N GLU A 105 11.11 6.62 20.42
CA GLU A 105 12.29 5.83 20.84
C GLU A 105 11.93 4.34 20.94
N ASP A 106 10.74 4.04 21.46
CA ASP A 106 10.14 2.71 21.45
C ASP A 106 9.16 2.60 20.28
N TYR A 107 9.61 1.92 19.21
CA TYR A 107 8.80 1.73 18.00
C TYR A 107 7.50 0.95 18.24
N THR A 108 7.36 0.21 19.35
CA THR A 108 6.14 -0.54 19.65
C THR A 108 4.98 0.36 20.05
N ARG A 109 5.27 1.60 20.47
CA ARG A 109 4.29 2.62 20.85
C ARG A 109 3.86 3.51 19.69
N HIS A 110 4.47 3.34 18.52
CA HIS A 110 4.16 4.12 17.34
C HIS A 110 2.73 3.82 16.85
N HIS A 111 2.01 4.87 16.48
CA HIS A 111 0.68 4.78 15.91
C HIS A 111 0.76 5.12 14.43
N LEU A 112 0.37 4.16 13.59
CA LEU A 112 0.29 4.35 12.15
C LEU A 112 -1.07 4.95 11.78
N GLU A 113 -1.06 6.00 10.95
CA GLU A 113 -2.30 6.60 10.46
C GLU A 113 -3.14 5.56 9.69
N PRO A 114 -4.45 5.44 9.99
CA PRO A 114 -5.30 4.51 9.28
C PRO A 114 -5.46 4.88 7.80
N GLU A 115 -5.42 3.87 6.93
CA GLU A 115 -5.66 4.03 5.49
C GLU A 115 -6.97 3.37 5.10
N TYR A 116 -7.72 3.99 4.20
CA TYR A 116 -8.96 3.40 3.71
C TYR A 116 -8.67 2.22 2.77
N PHE A 117 -9.47 1.18 2.88
CA PHE A 117 -9.40 0.02 2.00
C PHE A 117 -10.79 -0.51 1.63
N GLU A 118 -10.84 -1.28 0.54
CA GLU A 118 -11.98 -2.11 0.16
C GLU A 118 -11.49 -3.47 -0.34
N LEU A 119 -11.96 -4.53 0.33
CA LEU A 119 -11.87 -5.91 -0.10
C LEU A 119 -13.28 -6.37 -0.53
N SER A 120 -13.47 -6.61 -1.82
CA SER A 120 -14.77 -7.03 -2.36
C SER A 120 -15.09 -8.48 -2.01
N ALA A 121 -16.37 -8.86 -2.14
CA ALA A 121 -16.80 -10.26 -1.97
C ALA A 121 -16.06 -11.21 -2.92
N THR A 122 -15.99 -10.85 -4.21
CA THR A 122 -15.24 -11.61 -5.22
C THR A 122 -13.77 -11.76 -4.85
N ALA A 123 -13.13 -10.73 -4.31
CA ALA A 123 -11.74 -10.81 -3.87
C ALA A 123 -11.59 -11.77 -2.66
N ALA A 124 -12.48 -11.66 -1.67
CA ALA A 124 -12.49 -12.55 -0.52
C ALA A 124 -12.70 -14.02 -0.92
N ASP A 125 -13.67 -14.29 -1.82
CA ASP A 125 -13.96 -15.64 -2.32
C ASP A 125 -12.73 -16.26 -3.01
N LYS A 126 -12.04 -15.49 -3.86
CA LYS A 126 -10.82 -15.93 -4.54
C LYS A 126 -9.69 -16.24 -3.55
N LEU A 127 -9.48 -15.39 -2.55
CA LEU A 127 -8.46 -15.61 -1.52
C LEU A 127 -8.77 -16.87 -0.69
N ASN A 128 -10.04 -17.08 -0.34
CA ASN A 128 -10.49 -18.28 0.38
C ASN A 128 -10.34 -19.55 -0.46
N ALA A 129 -10.69 -19.49 -1.75
CA ALA A 129 -10.52 -20.61 -2.67
C ALA A 129 -9.03 -20.96 -2.87
N ALA A 130 -8.16 -19.96 -2.99
CA ALA A 130 -6.72 -20.19 -3.06
C ALA A 130 -6.20 -20.88 -1.79
N ARG A 131 -6.65 -20.44 -0.61
CA ARG A 131 -6.28 -21.06 0.68
C ARG A 131 -6.79 -22.50 0.80
N SER A 132 -8.04 -22.78 0.41
CA SER A 132 -8.60 -24.14 0.47
C SER A 132 -7.90 -25.12 -0.49
N GLN A 133 -7.34 -24.60 -1.58
CA GLN A 133 -6.52 -25.34 -2.54
C GLN A 133 -5.05 -25.49 -2.12
N GLY A 134 -4.66 -25.00 -0.93
CA GLY A 134 -3.28 -25.04 -0.45
C GLY A 134 -2.32 -24.13 -1.23
N LYS A 135 -2.84 -23.16 -1.98
CA LYS A 135 -2.02 -22.18 -2.71
C LYS A 135 -1.44 -21.15 -1.76
N ARG A 136 -0.30 -20.58 -2.16
CA ARG A 136 0.35 -19.47 -1.45
C ARG A 136 -0.16 -18.13 -1.95
N LEU A 137 -0.39 -17.20 -1.03
CA LEU A 137 -0.79 -15.82 -1.30
C LEU A 137 0.45 -14.92 -1.30
N ALA A 138 0.72 -14.29 -2.44
CA ALA A 138 1.78 -13.31 -2.61
C ALA A 138 1.19 -11.90 -2.61
N ALA A 139 1.55 -11.08 -1.61
CA ALA A 139 1.17 -9.68 -1.56
C ALA A 139 2.15 -8.82 -2.36
N VAL A 140 1.61 -7.86 -3.10
CA VAL A 140 2.37 -6.82 -3.78
C VAL A 140 2.23 -5.52 -2.98
N GLY A 141 3.31 -5.13 -2.30
CA GLY A 141 3.38 -3.98 -1.43
C GLY A 141 2.96 -4.26 0.02
N THR A 142 3.62 -3.55 0.94
CA THR A 142 3.38 -3.62 2.38
C THR A 142 1.98 -3.19 2.80
N THR A 143 1.36 -2.24 2.09
CA THR A 143 -0.01 -1.82 2.39
C THR A 143 -1.02 -2.94 2.09
N SER A 144 -0.82 -3.70 1.00
CA SER A 144 -1.62 -4.88 0.69
C SER A 144 -1.48 -5.94 1.79
N VAL A 145 -0.27 -6.14 2.32
CA VAL A 145 -0.05 -7.04 3.47
C VAL A 145 -0.89 -6.62 4.66
N ARG A 146 -0.83 -5.35 5.06
CA ARG A 146 -1.60 -4.85 6.21
C ARG A 146 -3.09 -5.09 6.05
N VAL A 147 -3.64 -4.84 4.87
CA VAL A 147 -5.07 -5.05 4.63
C VAL A 147 -5.44 -6.52 4.62
N LEU A 148 -4.65 -7.38 3.97
CA LEU A 148 -4.92 -8.83 3.97
C LEU A 148 -4.84 -9.42 5.39
N GLU A 149 -3.82 -9.05 6.17
CA GLU A 149 -3.67 -9.47 7.57
C GLU A 149 -4.78 -8.92 8.47
N TYR A 150 -5.25 -7.70 8.21
CA TYR A 150 -6.38 -7.09 8.92
C TYR A 150 -7.71 -7.78 8.59
N CYS A 151 -7.91 -8.17 7.34
CA CYS A 151 -9.13 -8.80 6.85
C CYS A 151 -9.22 -10.31 7.13
N ALA A 152 -8.09 -10.99 7.33
CA ALA A 152 -8.07 -12.42 7.62
C ALA A 152 -8.58 -12.71 9.04
N GLY A 153 -9.63 -13.53 9.15
CA GLY A 153 -10.18 -14.02 10.42
C GLY A 153 -10.15 -15.55 10.53
N PRO A 154 -10.66 -16.13 11.63
CA PRO A 154 -10.73 -17.59 11.82
C PRO A 154 -11.48 -18.33 10.71
N GLY A 155 -12.46 -17.68 10.06
CA GLY A 155 -13.22 -18.22 8.94
C GLY A 155 -12.66 -17.88 7.55
N GLY A 156 -11.45 -17.33 7.47
CA GLY A 156 -10.87 -16.83 6.22
C GLY A 156 -11.12 -15.33 5.99
N PHE A 157 -11.11 -14.92 4.73
CA PHE A 157 -11.36 -13.55 4.29
C PHE A 157 -12.85 -13.29 4.13
N ALA A 158 -13.30 -12.08 4.49
CA ALA A 158 -14.66 -11.62 4.25
C ALA A 158 -14.65 -10.23 3.59
N ALA A 159 -15.65 -9.96 2.76
CA ALA A 159 -15.84 -8.65 2.14
C ALA A 159 -15.92 -7.56 3.23
N ARG A 160 -15.12 -6.52 3.10
CA ARG A 160 -15.08 -5.41 4.06
C ARG A 160 -14.45 -4.18 3.43
N SER A 161 -14.98 -3.02 3.78
CA SER A 161 -14.30 -1.74 3.59
C SER A 161 -14.22 -0.99 4.92
N GLY A 162 -13.32 -0.01 4.99
CA GLY A 162 -13.14 0.81 6.17
C GLY A 162 -11.71 1.29 6.31
N TRP A 163 -11.33 1.65 7.54
CA TRP A 163 -10.00 2.16 7.86
C TRP A 163 -9.15 1.07 8.48
N CYS A 164 -7.95 0.83 7.93
CA CYS A 164 -6.97 -0.11 8.42
C CYS A 164 -5.84 0.64 9.12
N GLY A 165 -5.82 0.57 10.45
CA GLY A 165 -4.72 1.07 11.29
C GLY A 165 -3.74 -0.04 11.72
N LEU A 166 -3.78 -1.23 11.10
CA LEU A 166 -2.95 -2.35 11.53
C LEU A 166 -1.46 -1.99 11.40
N TYR A 167 -0.76 -1.97 12.52
CA TYR A 167 0.67 -1.71 12.60
C TYR A 167 1.40 -3.03 12.81
N ILE A 168 2.26 -3.39 11.85
CA ILE A 168 3.01 -4.66 11.84
C ILE A 168 4.47 -4.37 12.14
N HIS A 169 5.00 -5.00 13.18
CA HIS A 169 6.39 -4.88 13.61
C HIS A 169 6.91 -6.25 14.10
N PRO A 170 8.22 -6.41 14.37
CA PRO A 170 8.77 -7.68 14.84
C PRO A 170 8.01 -8.25 16.04
N GLY A 171 7.70 -9.55 16.00
CA GLY A 171 6.81 -10.24 16.94
C GLY A 171 5.39 -10.50 16.41
N TYR A 172 5.00 -9.84 15.32
CA TYR A 172 3.73 -10.12 14.64
C TYR A 172 3.70 -11.54 14.04
N ARG A 173 2.56 -12.23 14.15
CA ARG A 173 2.33 -13.53 13.52
C ARG A 173 1.46 -13.37 12.29
N PHE A 174 2.05 -13.56 11.11
CA PHE A 174 1.35 -13.52 9.84
C PHE A 174 0.41 -14.73 9.70
N LYS A 175 -0.81 -14.46 9.25
CA LYS A 175 -1.88 -15.46 9.07
C LYS A 175 -2.47 -15.42 7.66
N ALA A 176 -2.20 -14.38 6.88
CA ALA A 176 -2.85 -14.10 5.60
C ALA A 176 -1.89 -14.10 4.41
N VAL A 177 -0.64 -13.68 4.58
CA VAL A 177 0.31 -13.52 3.47
C VAL A 177 1.47 -14.50 3.63
N ASP A 178 1.81 -15.21 2.55
CA ASP A 178 2.90 -16.19 2.54
C ASP A 178 4.16 -15.66 1.83
N ARG A 179 3.99 -14.70 0.90
CA ARG A 179 5.09 -14.09 0.14
C ARG A 179 4.87 -12.59 -0.01
N LEU A 180 5.94 -11.83 -0.10
CA LEU A 180 5.88 -10.37 -0.22
C LEU A 180 6.82 -9.87 -1.32
N LEU A 181 6.27 -9.15 -2.30
CA LEU A 181 7.03 -8.30 -3.20
C LEU A 181 6.92 -6.85 -2.73
N THR A 182 8.05 -6.19 -2.47
CA THR A 182 8.07 -4.81 -1.96
C THR A 182 9.32 -4.07 -2.40
N ASN A 183 9.37 -2.74 -2.26
CA ASN A 183 10.58 -1.95 -2.49
C ASN A 183 11.60 -2.12 -1.34
N PHE A 184 12.81 -1.58 -1.52
CA PHE A 184 13.72 -1.31 -0.41
C PHE A 184 13.31 -0.04 0.34
N HIS A 185 13.23 -0.12 1.67
CA HIS A 185 12.63 0.89 2.53
C HIS A 185 13.68 1.72 3.29
N LEU A 186 13.25 2.89 3.77
CA LEU A 186 14.11 3.77 4.56
C LEU A 186 14.47 3.16 5.92
N PRO A 187 15.68 3.44 6.44
CA PRO A 187 15.98 3.25 7.86
C PRO A 187 14.94 3.98 8.74
N LYS A 188 14.60 3.39 9.89
CA LYS A 188 13.63 3.96 10.85
C LYS A 188 12.22 4.19 10.26
N SER A 189 11.83 3.40 9.25
CA SER A 189 10.46 3.42 8.70
C SER A 189 9.61 2.27 9.25
N THR A 190 8.30 2.49 9.32
CA THR A 190 7.31 1.44 9.65
C THR A 190 7.33 0.30 8.62
N LEU A 191 7.63 0.61 7.36
CA LEU A 191 7.77 -0.37 6.29
C LEU A 191 8.95 -1.32 6.53
N LEU A 192 10.09 -0.80 7.00
CA LEU A 192 11.24 -1.63 7.38
C LEU A 192 10.93 -2.55 8.57
N LEU A 193 10.13 -2.08 9.53
CA LEU A 193 9.66 -2.90 10.65
C LEU A 193 8.75 -4.04 10.18
N LEU A 194 7.84 -3.77 9.23
CA LEU A 194 6.96 -4.79 8.66
C LEU A 194 7.75 -5.88 7.94
N VAL A 195 8.69 -5.52 7.05
CA VAL A 195 9.49 -6.54 6.34
C VAL A 195 10.40 -7.32 7.30
N SER A 196 10.89 -6.66 8.36
CA SER A 196 11.66 -7.32 9.42
C SER A 196 10.81 -8.29 10.25
N ALA A 197 9.53 -7.99 10.45
CA ALA A 197 8.59 -8.91 11.05
C ALA A 197 8.34 -10.12 10.14
N PHE A 198 8.26 -9.88 8.83
CA PHE A 198 7.93 -10.90 7.83
C PHE A 198 9.05 -11.91 7.61
N ALA A 199 10.30 -11.46 7.44
CA ALA A 199 11.44 -12.32 7.10
C ALA A 199 12.45 -12.51 8.24
N GLY A 200 12.24 -11.85 9.38
CA GLY A 200 13.21 -11.78 10.47
C GLY A 200 14.24 -10.66 10.26
N ARG A 201 14.55 -9.94 11.35
CA ARG A 201 15.45 -8.78 11.34
C ARG A 201 16.82 -9.10 10.75
N ASP A 202 17.47 -10.16 11.23
CA ASP A 202 18.85 -10.45 10.83
C ASP A 202 18.99 -10.75 9.34
N LEU A 203 18.00 -11.44 8.77
CA LEU A 203 17.96 -11.73 7.34
C LEU A 203 17.74 -10.46 6.52
N ILE A 204 16.80 -9.61 6.93
CA ILE A 204 16.55 -8.33 6.27
C ILE A 204 17.78 -7.42 6.34
N MET A 205 18.45 -7.32 7.49
CA MET A 205 19.64 -6.48 7.61
C MET A 205 20.76 -6.94 6.69
N LYS A 206 21.02 -8.26 6.62
CA LYS A 206 22.00 -8.83 5.68
C LYS A 206 21.64 -8.54 4.22
N ALA A 207 20.36 -8.68 3.86
CA ALA A 207 19.89 -8.37 2.51
C ALA A 207 20.07 -6.89 2.15
N TYR A 208 19.86 -5.98 3.11
CA TYR A 208 20.05 -4.54 2.92
C TYR A 208 21.54 -4.17 2.80
N GLU A 209 22.41 -4.78 3.61
CA GLU A 209 23.87 -4.61 3.50
C GLU A 209 24.37 -5.03 2.11
N GLU A 210 23.92 -6.18 1.62
CA GLU A 210 24.28 -6.65 0.28
C GLU A 210 23.69 -5.75 -0.82
N ALA A 211 22.43 -5.31 -0.68
CA ALA A 211 21.81 -4.38 -1.63
C ALA A 211 22.58 -3.05 -1.73
N VAL A 212 23.07 -2.52 -0.62
CA VAL A 212 23.93 -1.32 -0.61
C VAL A 212 25.26 -1.59 -1.30
N LYS A 213 25.91 -2.71 -0.98
CA LYS A 213 27.20 -3.12 -1.57
C LYS A 213 27.09 -3.28 -3.09
N GLU A 214 26.02 -3.90 -3.56
CA GLU A 214 25.72 -4.14 -4.98
C GLU A 214 25.03 -2.94 -5.66
N LYS A 215 24.92 -1.80 -4.97
CA LYS A 215 24.39 -0.53 -5.50
C LYS A 215 22.96 -0.62 -6.04
N TYR A 216 22.11 -1.41 -5.38
CA TYR A 216 20.68 -1.41 -5.63
C TYR A 216 20.12 0.00 -5.40
N ARG A 217 19.09 0.34 -6.17
CA ARG A 217 18.36 1.59 -6.02
C ARG A 217 17.27 1.38 -4.98
N PHE A 218 17.16 2.31 -4.03
CA PHE A 218 16.18 2.21 -2.94
C PHE A 218 14.94 3.06 -3.25
N TYR A 219 13.95 3.06 -2.35
CA TYR A 219 12.75 3.90 -2.40
C TYR A 219 11.75 3.50 -3.49
N SER A 220 10.75 4.35 -3.72
CA SER A 220 9.60 4.07 -4.58
C SER A 220 9.92 3.81 -6.05
N TYR A 221 10.99 4.43 -6.57
CA TYR A 221 11.44 4.22 -7.97
C TYR A 221 12.71 3.38 -8.05
N GLY A 222 13.10 2.76 -6.94
CA GLY A 222 14.26 1.90 -6.86
C GLY A 222 13.99 0.51 -7.42
N ASP A 223 14.70 -0.47 -6.89
CA ASP A 223 14.51 -1.88 -7.17
C ASP A 223 13.53 -2.50 -6.16
N CYS A 224 13.15 -3.74 -6.40
CA CYS A 224 12.25 -4.51 -5.54
C CYS A 224 12.95 -5.73 -4.91
N MET A 225 12.33 -6.22 -3.85
CA MET A 225 12.70 -7.40 -3.09
C MET A 225 11.49 -8.33 -3.07
N LEU A 226 11.74 -9.62 -3.32
CA LEU A 226 10.75 -10.69 -3.20
C LEU A 226 11.15 -11.61 -2.03
N ILE A 227 10.26 -11.78 -1.06
CA ILE A 227 10.43 -12.63 0.11
C ILE A 227 9.52 -13.86 -0.04
N LEU A 228 10.09 -15.08 0.11
CA LEU A 228 9.51 -16.35 -0.32
C LEU A 228 9.23 -17.38 0.77
#